data_AF-A0A7W1C5C9-F1
#
_entry.id   AF-A0A7W1C5C9-F1
#
_cell.length_a   1.000
_cell.length_b   1.000
_cell.length_c   1.000
_cell.angle_alpha   90.00
_cell.angle_beta   90.00
_cell.angle_gamma   90.00
#
_symmetry.space_group_name_H-M   'P 1'
#
loop_
_entity.id
_entity.type
_entity.pdbx_description
1 polymer ?
#
loop_
_entity_poly.entity_id
_entity_poly.type
_entity_poly.pdbx_seq_one_letter_code
_entity_poly.pdbx_strand_id
1 'polypeptide(L)'
;MSAIVIKNRRNDSTLWEGEAESRGAAALKAFASGVNLTGADLTRANLSDAALRDADLRSIRADFFDVLMVVPREVGGLRAALVEGRIDGSTYTGDCACLVGTIAHVAGLDHCKIPGLKPNSSRPAERWFFAIQPGDTPETSQVAAITLEWIDQFLAVAGEPAATA
;
A
#
# COMPACT_ATOMS: atom_id res chain seq x y z
N MET A 1 7.48 20.87 -15.42
CA MET A 1 6.79 21.18 -14.15
C MET A 1 5.38 21.60 -14.48
N SER A 2 4.43 21.18 -13.66
CA SER A 2 3.02 21.58 -13.76
C SER A 2 2.51 21.94 -12.38
N ALA A 3 1.52 22.84 -12.33
CA ALA A 3 0.78 23.12 -11.11
C ALA A 3 0.16 21.82 -10.56
N ILE A 4 0.52 21.47 -9.34
CA ILE A 4 -0.03 20.33 -8.59
C ILE A 4 -0.76 20.88 -7.38
N VAL A 5 -2.00 20.42 -7.20
CA VAL A 5 -2.83 20.72 -6.03
C VAL A 5 -2.86 19.48 -5.13
N ILE A 6 -2.38 19.64 -3.89
CA ILE A 6 -2.56 18.64 -2.83
C ILE A 6 -3.83 18.99 -2.08
N LYS A 7 -4.81 18.11 -2.14
CA LYS A 7 -6.08 18.26 -1.43
C LYS A 7 -6.14 17.35 -0.21
N ASN A 8 -6.97 17.74 0.75
CA ASN A 8 -7.34 16.88 1.85
C ASN A 8 -8.42 15.89 1.39
N ARG A 9 -8.14 14.60 1.53
CA ARG A 9 -9.02 13.52 1.07
C ARG A 9 -10.39 13.45 1.77
N ARG A 10 -10.56 14.12 2.90
CA ARG A 10 -11.80 14.05 3.72
C ARG A 10 -12.81 15.14 3.39
N ASN A 11 -12.34 16.31 2.95
CA ASN A 11 -13.19 17.49 2.75
C ASN A 11 -12.84 18.27 1.46
N ASP A 12 -11.95 17.73 0.62
CA ASP A 12 -11.50 18.30 -0.65
C ASP A 12 -10.80 19.68 -0.53
N SER A 13 -10.46 20.14 0.69
CA SER A 13 -9.80 21.43 0.88
C SER A 13 -8.38 21.40 0.33
N THR A 14 -7.96 22.44 -0.40
CA THR A 14 -6.56 22.60 -0.83
C THR A 14 -5.66 22.78 0.39
N LEU A 15 -4.70 21.86 0.56
CA LEU A 15 -3.65 21.93 1.58
C LEU A 15 -2.42 22.66 1.04
N TRP A 16 -2.12 22.45 -0.24
CA TRP A 16 -1.00 23.07 -0.93
C TRP A 16 -1.25 23.13 -2.43
N GLU A 17 -0.74 24.17 -3.09
CA GLU A 17 -0.76 24.33 -4.54
C GLU A 17 0.55 24.98 -4.99
N GLY A 18 1.11 24.48 -6.09
CA GLY A 18 2.29 25.06 -6.69
C GLY A 18 2.92 24.19 -7.76
N GLU A 19 3.98 24.70 -8.37
CA GLU A 19 4.73 24.00 -9.42
C GLU A 19 5.60 22.88 -8.84
N ALA A 20 5.42 21.66 -9.34
CA ALA A 20 6.25 20.52 -9.00
C ALA A 20 6.36 19.53 -10.17
N GLU A 21 7.33 18.63 -10.08
CA GLU A 21 7.56 17.58 -11.09
C GLU A 21 6.70 16.34 -10.84
N SER A 22 6.29 16.12 -9.60
CA SER A 22 5.45 14.99 -9.19
C SER A 22 4.70 15.32 -7.89
N ARG A 23 3.69 14.50 -7.54
CA ARG A 23 2.99 14.63 -6.24
C ARG A 23 3.94 14.43 -5.05
N GLY A 24 4.97 13.59 -5.19
CA GLY A 24 6.00 13.42 -4.16
C GLY A 24 6.83 14.68 -3.96
N ALA A 25 7.28 15.30 -5.06
CA ALA A 25 7.99 16.59 -5.01
C ALA A 25 7.10 17.71 -4.45
N ALA A 26 5.81 17.73 -4.81
CA ALA A 26 4.84 18.66 -4.23
C ALA A 26 4.70 18.47 -2.71
N ALA A 27 4.61 17.23 -2.23
CA ALA A 27 4.52 16.93 -0.81
C ALA A 27 5.78 17.36 -0.04
N LEU A 28 6.97 17.13 -0.60
CA LEU A 28 8.23 17.60 -0.02
C LEU A 28 8.28 19.13 0.06
N LYS A 29 7.89 19.83 -1.01
CA LYS A 29 7.81 21.30 -1.00
C LYS A 29 6.80 21.81 0.03
N ALA A 30 5.61 21.22 0.08
CA ALA A 30 4.58 21.56 1.06
C ALA A 30 5.10 21.38 2.49
N PHE A 31 5.69 20.22 2.79
CA PHE A 31 6.28 19.92 4.09
C PHE A 31 7.40 20.89 4.47
N ALA A 32 8.32 21.19 3.53
CA ALA A 32 9.40 22.16 3.75
C ALA A 32 8.88 23.58 4.02
N SER A 33 7.70 23.93 3.48
CA SER A 33 7.01 25.19 3.77
C SER A 33 6.18 25.18 5.07
N GLY A 34 6.22 24.08 5.84
CA GLY A 34 5.52 23.94 7.12
C GLY A 34 4.03 23.57 6.99
N VAL A 35 3.57 23.12 5.81
CA VAL A 35 2.19 22.70 5.61
C VAL A 35 1.89 21.40 6.35
N ASN A 36 0.79 21.39 7.10
CA ASN A 36 0.25 20.17 7.69
C ASN A 36 -0.42 19.30 6.61
N LEU A 37 0.27 18.23 6.20
CA LEU A 37 -0.23 17.26 5.22
C LEU A 37 -1.15 16.18 5.81
N THR A 38 -1.67 16.36 7.03
CA THR A 38 -2.61 15.41 7.63
C THR A 38 -3.86 15.26 6.76
N GLY A 39 -4.07 14.05 6.25
CA GLY A 39 -5.18 13.76 5.35
C GLY A 39 -4.94 14.15 3.89
N ALA A 40 -3.72 14.57 3.52
CA ALA A 40 -3.35 14.82 2.14
C ALA A 40 -3.61 13.58 1.28
N ASP A 41 -4.23 13.80 0.13
CA ASP A 41 -4.29 12.81 -0.93
C ASP A 41 -2.97 12.81 -1.70
N LEU A 42 -2.10 11.86 -1.38
CA LEU A 42 -0.83 11.62 -2.07
C LEU A 42 -0.87 10.33 -2.91
N THR A 43 -2.07 9.94 -3.37
CA THR A 43 -2.26 8.75 -4.21
C THR A 43 -1.31 8.79 -5.41
N ARG A 44 -0.59 7.69 -5.65
CA ARG A 44 0.42 7.53 -6.71
C ARG A 44 1.58 8.54 -6.68
N ALA A 45 1.87 9.14 -5.52
CA ALA A 45 3.11 9.88 -5.36
C ALA A 45 4.30 8.92 -5.55
N ASN A 46 5.34 9.37 -6.28
CA ASN A 46 6.59 8.64 -6.32
C ASN A 46 7.26 8.74 -4.94
N LEU A 47 7.49 7.58 -4.31
CA LEU A 47 8.09 7.45 -2.98
C LEU A 47 9.50 6.83 -3.02
N SER A 48 10.13 6.66 -4.19
CA SER A 48 11.43 5.97 -4.33
C SER A 48 12.54 6.60 -3.46
N ASP A 49 12.55 7.93 -3.32
CA ASP A 49 13.54 8.66 -2.53
C ASP A 49 13.05 9.03 -1.11
N ALA A 50 11.88 8.53 -0.70
CA ALA A 50 11.35 8.81 0.63
C ALA A 50 12.04 7.94 1.70
N ALA A 51 12.31 8.52 2.87
CA ALA A 51 12.80 7.81 4.04
C ALA A 51 11.66 7.07 4.78
N LEU A 52 11.02 6.08 4.15
CA LEU A 52 9.88 5.37 4.77
C LEU A 52 10.33 4.44 5.89
N ARG A 53 11.58 3.96 5.87
CA ARG A 53 12.13 3.09 6.92
C ARG A 53 12.28 3.79 8.28
N ASP A 54 12.49 5.10 8.28
CA ASP A 54 12.56 5.90 9.50
C ASP A 54 11.20 6.47 9.92
N ALA A 55 10.16 6.24 9.11
CA ALA A 55 8.81 6.71 9.39
C ALA A 55 8.09 5.82 10.41
N ASP A 56 7.18 6.41 11.19
CA ASP A 56 6.30 5.65 12.07
C ASP A 56 5.21 4.92 11.27
N LEU A 57 5.49 3.67 10.91
CA LEU A 57 4.56 2.79 10.18
C LEU A 57 3.78 1.83 11.09
N ARG A 58 3.86 1.98 12.42
CA ARG A 58 3.33 1.00 13.39
C ARG A 58 1.83 0.74 13.22
N SER A 59 1.04 1.80 13.02
CA SER A 59 -0.41 1.69 12.84
C SER A 59 -0.80 1.01 11.53
N ILE A 60 -0.03 1.23 10.46
CA ILE A 60 -0.23 0.59 9.15
C ILE A 60 0.11 -0.89 9.25
N ARG A 61 1.25 -1.22 9.85
CA ARG A 61 1.70 -2.60 10.06
C ARG A 61 0.73 -3.39 10.92
N ALA A 62 0.21 -2.80 12.00
CA ALA A 62 -0.77 -3.45 12.87
C ALA A 62 -2.07 -3.77 12.12
N ASP A 63 -2.66 -2.79 11.42
CA ASP A 63 -3.85 -3.01 10.59
C ASP A 63 -3.59 -4.04 9.48
N PHE A 64 -2.38 -4.04 8.89
CA PHE A 64 -1.97 -5.04 7.92
C PHE A 64 -1.93 -6.45 8.52
N PHE A 65 -1.36 -6.62 9.70
CA PHE A 65 -1.32 -7.90 10.41
C PHE A 65 -2.72 -8.39 10.80
N ASP A 66 -3.63 -7.49 11.17
CA ASP A 66 -5.04 -7.83 11.41
C ASP A 66 -5.69 -8.44 10.15
N VAL A 67 -5.32 -7.98 8.95
CA VAL A 67 -5.74 -8.60 7.68
C VAL A 67 -5.22 -10.02 7.57
N LEU A 68 -3.91 -10.20 7.76
CA LEU A 68 -3.25 -11.49 7.54
C LEU A 68 -3.75 -12.55 8.54
N MET A 69 -4.07 -12.16 9.78
CA MET A 69 -4.65 -13.07 10.77
C MET A 69 -6.04 -13.60 10.39
N VAL A 70 -6.81 -12.86 9.58
CA VAL A 70 -8.12 -13.30 9.08
C VAL A 70 -7.97 -14.33 7.95
N VAL A 71 -6.93 -14.17 7.13
CA VAL A 71 -6.70 -14.96 5.91
C VAL A 71 -5.31 -15.63 5.88
N PRO A 72 -4.94 -16.41 6.92
CA PRO A 72 -3.56 -16.92 7.05
C PRO A 72 -3.16 -17.84 5.88
N ARG A 73 -4.12 -18.55 5.27
CA ARG A 73 -3.87 -19.49 4.17
C ARG A 73 -3.50 -18.77 2.87
N GLU A 74 -3.97 -17.54 2.70
CA GLU A 74 -3.76 -16.74 1.50
C GLU A 74 -2.45 -15.92 1.55
N VAL A 75 -1.80 -15.83 2.72
CA VAL A 75 -0.61 -14.99 2.92
C VAL A 75 0.55 -15.39 2.00
N GLY A 76 0.79 -16.69 1.82
CA GLY A 76 1.82 -17.17 0.88
C GLY A 76 1.54 -16.76 -0.57
N GLY A 77 0.27 -16.79 -1.00
CA GLY A 77 -0.12 -16.34 -2.33
C GLY A 77 -0.03 -14.82 -2.50
N LEU A 78 -0.40 -14.05 -1.47
CA LEU A 78 -0.22 -12.59 -1.43
C LEU A 78 1.27 -12.23 -1.55
N ARG A 79 2.14 -12.95 -0.83
CA ARG A 79 3.59 -12.80 -0.91
C ARG A 79 4.10 -13.01 -2.34
N ALA A 80 3.70 -14.11 -2.98
CA ALA A 80 4.10 -14.44 -4.34
C ALA A 80 3.65 -13.35 -5.33
N ALA A 81 2.40 -12.90 -5.23
CA ALA A 81 1.88 -11.82 -6.06
C ALA A 81 2.67 -10.50 -5.88
N LEU A 82 3.09 -10.17 -4.67
CA LEU A 82 3.91 -8.99 -4.39
C LEU A 82 5.31 -9.09 -5.02
N VAL A 83 5.98 -10.24 -4.89
CA VAL A 83 7.32 -10.48 -5.47
C VAL A 83 7.27 -10.45 -7.00
N GLU A 84 6.20 -10.99 -7.59
CA GLU A 84 5.98 -11.04 -9.05
C GLU A 84 5.46 -9.71 -9.63
N GLY A 85 5.24 -8.69 -8.80
CA GLY A 85 4.72 -7.39 -9.22
C GLY A 85 3.28 -7.43 -9.76
N ARG A 86 2.45 -8.35 -9.25
CA ARG A 86 1.06 -8.55 -9.68
C ARG A 86 0.02 -7.84 -8.79
N ILE A 87 0.39 -6.71 -8.20
CA ILE A 87 -0.47 -5.94 -7.29
C ILE A 87 -0.75 -4.57 -7.89
N ASP A 88 -2.04 -4.20 -7.94
CA ASP A 88 -2.51 -2.84 -8.24
C ASP A 88 -3.27 -2.33 -7.02
N GLY A 89 -2.63 -1.48 -6.22
CA GLY A 89 -3.27 -0.89 -5.05
C GLY A 89 -4.55 -0.11 -5.30
N SER A 90 -4.83 0.27 -6.55
CA SER A 90 -5.91 1.19 -6.90
C SER A 90 -7.24 0.54 -7.29
N THR A 91 -7.30 -0.80 -7.39
CA THR A 91 -8.52 -1.52 -7.79
C THR A 91 -8.68 -2.84 -7.05
N TYR A 92 -9.92 -3.26 -6.77
CA TYR A 92 -10.20 -4.57 -6.17
C TYR A 92 -10.25 -5.72 -7.18
N THR A 93 -10.29 -5.42 -8.47
CA THR A 93 -10.50 -6.38 -9.56
C THR A 93 -9.56 -6.09 -10.74
N GLY A 94 -9.37 -7.09 -11.61
CA GLY A 94 -8.48 -7.01 -12.77
C GLY A 94 -7.39 -8.09 -12.73
N ASP A 95 -6.45 -8.06 -13.66
CA ASP A 95 -5.32 -9.02 -13.67
C ASP A 95 -4.38 -8.80 -12.47
N CYS A 96 -4.15 -7.54 -12.11
CA CYS A 96 -3.55 -7.10 -10.86
C CYS A 96 -4.63 -6.43 -10.00
N ALA A 97 -4.57 -6.61 -8.69
CA ALA A 97 -5.54 -6.01 -7.76
C ALA A 97 -4.87 -5.58 -6.45
N CYS A 98 -5.62 -4.87 -5.60
CA CYS A 98 -5.14 -4.33 -4.34
C CYS A 98 -5.01 -5.45 -3.30
N LEU A 99 -4.65 -5.11 -2.05
CA LEU A 99 -4.54 -6.08 -0.96
C LEU A 99 -5.71 -7.08 -0.90
N VAL A 100 -6.95 -6.59 -0.77
CA VAL A 100 -8.12 -7.47 -0.65
C VAL A 100 -8.42 -8.19 -1.96
N GLY A 101 -8.25 -7.52 -3.10
CA GLY A 101 -8.47 -8.12 -4.41
C GLY A 101 -7.49 -9.27 -4.70
N THR A 102 -6.21 -9.09 -4.38
CA THR A 102 -5.18 -10.12 -4.50
C THR A 102 -5.47 -11.30 -3.57
N ILE A 103 -5.85 -11.05 -2.31
CA ILE A 103 -6.29 -12.10 -1.39
C ILE A 103 -7.49 -12.85 -1.98
N ALA A 104 -8.46 -12.15 -2.57
CA ALA A 104 -9.62 -12.75 -3.22
C ALA A 104 -9.22 -13.67 -4.38
N HIS A 105 -8.29 -13.23 -5.24
CA HIS A 105 -7.78 -14.04 -6.34
C HIS A 105 -7.07 -15.30 -5.84
N VAL A 106 -6.24 -15.19 -4.79
CA VAL A 106 -5.57 -16.34 -4.17
C VAL A 106 -6.59 -17.33 -3.60
N ALA A 107 -7.64 -16.82 -2.96
CA ALA A 107 -8.71 -17.64 -2.41
C ALA A 107 -9.67 -18.21 -3.48
N GLY A 108 -9.61 -17.73 -4.72
CA GLY A 108 -10.60 -18.04 -5.76
C GLY A 108 -12.00 -17.51 -5.43
N LEU A 109 -12.09 -16.41 -4.68
CA LEU A 109 -13.34 -15.82 -4.21
C LEU A 109 -13.56 -14.43 -4.81
N ASP A 110 -14.81 -13.96 -4.76
CA ASP A 110 -15.11 -12.54 -4.94
C ASP A 110 -14.62 -11.74 -3.72
N HIS A 111 -14.01 -10.58 -3.96
CA HIS A 111 -13.44 -9.72 -2.91
C HIS A 111 -14.44 -9.27 -1.85
N CYS A 112 -15.74 -9.25 -2.13
CA CYS A 112 -16.80 -8.96 -1.16
C CYS A 112 -17.27 -10.20 -0.37
N LYS A 113 -16.76 -11.39 -0.70
CA LYS A 113 -17.22 -12.69 -0.17
C LYS A 113 -16.16 -13.42 0.66
N ILE A 114 -15.01 -12.79 0.93
CA ILE A 114 -13.99 -13.36 1.81
C ILE A 114 -14.55 -13.40 3.25
N PRO A 115 -14.61 -14.57 3.91
CA PRO A 115 -15.05 -14.65 5.29
C PRO A 115 -14.16 -13.83 6.22
N GLY A 116 -14.77 -12.94 7.02
CA GLY A 116 -14.05 -12.13 8.01
C GLY A 116 -13.29 -10.92 7.44
N LEU A 117 -13.14 -10.80 6.11
CA LEU A 117 -12.44 -9.68 5.47
C LEU A 117 -13.35 -8.98 4.46
N LYS A 118 -13.56 -7.68 4.65
CA LYS A 118 -14.33 -6.84 3.72
C LYS A 118 -13.44 -5.76 3.09
N PRO A 119 -13.68 -5.40 1.82
CA PRO A 119 -13.08 -4.24 1.18
C PRO A 119 -13.27 -2.96 2.03
N ASN A 120 -12.19 -2.24 2.31
CA ASN A 120 -12.23 -0.97 3.03
C ASN A 120 -11.06 -0.07 2.61
N SER A 121 -11.24 0.70 1.54
CA SER A 121 -10.21 1.59 0.99
C SER A 121 -9.72 2.69 1.95
N SER A 122 -10.43 2.90 3.07
CA SER A 122 -10.04 3.88 4.08
C SER A 122 -9.08 3.34 5.14
N ARG A 123 -8.96 2.00 5.30
CA ARG A 123 -8.12 1.39 6.33
C ARG A 123 -6.63 1.59 6.05
N PRO A 124 -5.79 1.71 7.09
CA PRO A 124 -4.36 1.95 6.93
C PRO A 124 -3.65 1.04 5.91
N ALA A 125 -3.89 -0.27 5.93
CA ALA A 125 -3.23 -1.23 5.06
C ALA A 125 -3.60 -1.04 3.58
N GLU A 126 -4.88 -0.83 3.25
CA GLU A 126 -5.24 -0.57 1.84
C GLU A 126 -4.75 0.78 1.35
N ARG A 127 -4.68 1.77 2.25
CA ARG A 127 -4.07 3.05 1.90
C ARG A 127 -2.58 2.93 1.62
N TRP A 128 -1.90 2.04 2.33
CA TRP A 128 -0.50 1.72 2.08
C TRP A 128 -0.32 1.07 0.70
N PHE A 129 -1.21 0.15 0.35
CA PHE A 129 -1.16 -0.54 -0.95
C PHE A 129 -1.41 0.39 -2.14
N PHE A 130 -2.09 1.54 -2.00
CA PHE A 130 -2.23 2.54 -3.10
C PHE A 130 -0.90 3.03 -3.68
N ALA A 131 0.21 2.88 -2.95
CA ALA A 131 1.53 3.23 -3.43
C ALA A 131 2.21 2.12 -4.26
N ILE A 132 1.57 0.95 -4.41
CA ILE A 132 2.04 -0.18 -5.22
C ILE A 132 1.27 -0.21 -6.54
N GLN A 133 2.01 -0.20 -7.65
CA GLN A 133 1.48 -0.25 -9.02
C GLN A 133 1.81 -1.59 -9.69
N PRO A 134 1.07 -1.99 -10.73
CA PRO A 134 1.43 -3.16 -11.54
C PRO A 134 2.89 -3.10 -12.02
N GLY A 135 3.63 -4.18 -11.79
CA GLY A 135 5.05 -4.29 -12.10
C GLY A 135 6.01 -3.82 -10.99
N ASP A 136 5.53 -3.19 -9.92
CA ASP A 136 6.36 -2.88 -8.76
C ASP A 136 6.77 -4.16 -8.02
N THR A 137 8.07 -4.36 -7.83
CA THR A 137 8.64 -5.46 -7.06
C THR A 137 9.36 -4.92 -5.81
N PRO A 138 9.72 -5.77 -4.84
CA PRO A 138 10.56 -5.37 -3.70
C PRO A 138 11.88 -4.68 -4.10
N GLU A 139 12.42 -4.96 -5.29
CA GLU A 139 13.65 -4.36 -5.79
C GLU A 139 13.43 -2.96 -6.37
N THR A 140 12.23 -2.69 -6.89
CA THR A 140 11.90 -1.43 -7.59
C THR A 140 11.05 -0.47 -6.76
N SER A 141 10.39 -0.98 -5.70
CA SER A 141 9.50 -0.21 -4.84
C SER A 141 9.79 -0.45 -3.36
N GLN A 142 10.17 0.62 -2.65
CA GLN A 142 10.42 0.56 -1.20
C GLN A 142 9.16 0.15 -0.42
N VAL A 143 7.97 0.53 -0.89
CA VAL A 143 6.69 0.12 -0.31
C VAL A 143 6.50 -1.39 -0.44
N ALA A 144 6.81 -1.96 -1.61
CA ALA A 144 6.77 -3.40 -1.81
C ALA A 144 7.81 -4.12 -0.94
N ALA A 145 9.03 -3.58 -0.82
CA ALA A 145 10.09 -4.15 0.01
C ALA A 145 9.70 -4.23 1.50
N ILE A 146 9.17 -3.14 2.05
CA ILE A 146 8.71 -3.07 3.44
C ILE A 146 7.52 -4.03 3.65
N THR A 147 6.61 -4.10 2.68
CA THR A 147 5.45 -5.01 2.74
C THR A 147 5.91 -6.47 2.74
N LEU A 148 6.90 -6.83 1.91
CA LEU A 148 7.49 -8.17 1.88
C LEU A 148 8.10 -8.52 3.24
N GLU A 149 8.88 -7.61 3.82
CA GLU A 149 9.47 -7.81 5.15
C GLU A 149 8.39 -8.10 6.21
N TRP A 150 7.27 -7.37 6.19
CA TRP A 150 6.14 -7.59 7.08
C TRP A 150 5.48 -8.95 6.89
N ILE A 151 5.30 -9.38 5.63
CA ILE A 151 4.75 -10.70 5.30
C ILE A 151 5.70 -11.81 5.77
N ASP A 152 7.01 -11.66 5.54
CA ASP A 152 8.03 -12.64 5.95
C ASP A 152 8.09 -12.77 7.47
N GLN A 153 8.01 -11.66 8.20
CA GLN A 153 7.92 -11.67 9.67
C GLN A 153 6.65 -12.37 10.15
N PHE A 154 5.51 -12.14 9.49
CA PHE A 154 4.25 -12.82 9.83
C PHE A 154 4.36 -14.33 9.64
N LEU A 155 4.86 -14.78 8.49
CA LEU A 155 5.01 -16.21 8.17
C LEU A 155 6.00 -16.91 9.12
N ALA A 156 7.11 -16.24 9.46
CA ALA A 156 8.09 -16.77 10.41
C ALA A 156 7.50 -17.02 11.80
N VAL A 157 6.55 -16.17 12.25
CA VAL A 157 5.85 -16.34 13.52
C VAL A 157 4.70 -17.35 13.42
N ALA A 158 4.03 -17.44 12.27
CA ALA A 158 2.92 -18.35 12.03
C ALA A 158 3.34 -19.83 11.87
N GLY A 159 4.64 -20.10 11.66
CA GLY A 159 5.19 -21.46 11.59
C GLY A 159 5.02 -22.16 10.24
N GLU A 160 4.77 -21.40 9.16
CA GLU A 160 4.76 -21.97 7.81
C GLU A 160 6.18 -21.92 7.20
N PRO A 161 6.75 -23.05 6.75
CA PRO A 161 8.07 -23.04 6.11
C PRO A 161 7.99 -22.24 4.81
N ALA A 162 8.96 -21.34 4.61
CA ALA A 162 9.09 -20.53 3.40
C ALA A 162 8.97 -21.43 2.15
N ALA A 163 7.96 -21.17 1.31
CA ALA A 163 7.82 -21.82 0.03
C ALA A 163 9.11 -21.56 -0.78
N THR A 164 9.86 -22.62 -1.02
CA THR A 164 11.10 -22.64 -1.81
C THR A 164 10.85 -22.05 -3.20
N ALA A 165 11.77 -21.17 -3.60
CA ALA A 165 11.83 -20.49 -4.89
C ALA A 165 11.85 -21.44 -6.10
#